data_AF-A0A369VSF5-F1
#
_entry.id   AF-A0A369VSF5-F1
#
_cell.length_a   1.000
_cell.length_b   1.000
_cell.length_c   1.000
_cell.angle_alpha   90.00
_cell.angle_beta   90.00
_cell.angle_gamma   90.00
#
_symmetry.space_group_name_H-M   'P 1'
#
loop_
_entity.id
_entity.type
_entity.pdbx_description
1 polymer ?
#
loop_
_entity_poly.entity_id
_entity_poly.type
_entity_poly.pdbx_seq_one_letter_code
_entity_poly.pdbx_strand_id
1 'polypeptide(L)'
;MAARYSLAKALKTVRKARGLSQEAFSDVSSRTYMSTLERDLKSPTLNKLAELCEVMGIHPLTLLTLAYAGDSPHKADELLAQVRQEFEAVLDSDGEREKT
;
A
#
# COMPACT_ATOMS: atom_id res chain seq x y z
N MET A 1 8.10 17.82 10.68
CA MET A 1 8.67 16.88 9.68
C MET A 1 7.55 15.95 9.27
N ALA A 2 7.05 16.05 8.05
CA ALA A 2 6.07 15.08 7.55
C ALA A 2 6.71 13.69 7.61
N ALA A 3 6.06 12.73 8.27
CA ALA A 3 6.50 11.34 8.22
C ALA A 3 6.60 10.97 6.74
N ARG A 4 7.80 10.64 6.26
CA ARG A 4 8.02 10.28 4.87
C ARG A 4 7.36 8.93 4.66
N TYR A 5 6.11 8.92 4.21
CA TYR A 5 5.42 7.71 3.79
C TYR A 5 6.30 7.00 2.76
N SER A 6 6.60 5.73 2.99
CA SER A 6 7.55 5.03 2.14
C SER A 6 6.98 3.69 1.73
N LEU A 7 6.38 3.68 0.55
CA LEU A 7 5.94 2.46 -0.12
C LEU A 7 7.10 1.49 -0.31
N ALA A 8 8.29 2.01 -0.64
CA ALA A 8 9.53 1.24 -0.74
C ALA A 8 9.85 0.48 0.55
N LYS A 9 9.78 1.17 1.71
CA LYS A 9 9.99 0.55 3.03
C LYS A 9 8.90 -0.48 3.32
N ALA A 10 7.64 -0.15 3.07
CA ALA A 10 6.52 -1.06 3.31
C ALA A 10 6.65 -2.36 2.48
N LEU A 11 6.95 -2.25 1.18
CA LEU A 11 7.18 -3.38 0.28
C LEU A 11 8.28 -4.29 0.81
N LYS A 12 9.42 -3.70 1.18
CA LYS A 12 10.56 -4.44 1.72
C LYS A 12 10.25 -5.12 3.05
N THR A 13 9.51 -4.45 3.92
CA THR A 13 9.09 -5.00 5.22
C THR A 13 8.18 -6.21 5.04
N VAL A 14 7.12 -6.09 4.24
CA VAL A 14 6.19 -7.19 3.99
C VAL A 14 6.91 -8.36 3.32
N ARG A 15 7.68 -8.11 2.26
CA ARG A 15 8.42 -9.16 1.55
C ARG A 15 9.31 -9.95 2.50
N LYS A 16 10.07 -9.25 3.35
CA LYS A 16 10.94 -9.90 4.34
C LYS A 16 10.15 -10.66 5.39
N ALA A 17 9.05 -10.11 5.90
CA ALA A 17 8.20 -10.80 6.86
C ALA A 17 7.58 -12.10 6.29
N ARG A 18 7.38 -12.16 4.97
CA ARG A 18 6.96 -13.35 4.23
C ARG A 18 8.09 -14.30 3.84
N GLY A 19 9.35 -13.97 4.15
CA GLY A 19 10.51 -14.81 3.79
C GLY A 19 10.80 -14.87 2.29
N LEU A 20 10.27 -13.93 1.50
CA LEU A 20 10.38 -13.94 0.04
C LEU A 20 11.68 -13.27 -0.43
N SER A 21 12.35 -13.85 -1.42
CA SER A 21 13.42 -13.18 -2.17
C SER A 21 12.81 -12.15 -3.14
N GLN A 22 13.64 -11.26 -3.72
CA GLN A 22 13.17 -10.39 -4.81
C GLN A 22 12.84 -11.17 -6.09
N GLU A 23 13.42 -12.37 -6.24
CA GLU A 23 13.19 -13.24 -7.41
C GLU A 23 11.87 -13.99 -7.32
N ALA A 24 11.28 -14.11 -6.12
CA ALA A 24 9.95 -14.70 -5.92
C ALA A 24 8.83 -13.95 -6.67
N PHE A 25 9.11 -12.78 -7.24
CA PHE A 25 8.17 -11.96 -8.01
C PHE A 25 8.33 -12.13 -9.52
N SER A 26 9.15 -13.08 -10.00
CA SER A 26 9.54 -13.20 -11.41
C SER A 26 8.39 -13.23 -12.40
N ASP A 27 7.24 -13.76 -11.99
CA ASP A 27 6.05 -13.90 -12.84
C ASP A 27 5.35 -12.56 -13.10
N VAL A 28 5.49 -11.62 -12.17
CA VAL A 28 4.83 -10.30 -12.21
C VAL A 28 5.82 -9.15 -12.35
N SER A 29 7.10 -9.37 -12.05
CA SER A 29 8.11 -8.32 -12.01
C SER A 29 9.54 -8.84 -12.11
N SER A 30 10.41 -8.07 -12.77
CA SER A 30 11.84 -8.41 -12.77
C SER A 30 12.48 -8.12 -11.41
N ARG A 31 13.48 -8.94 -11.02
CA ARG A 31 14.31 -8.71 -9.83
C ARG A 31 14.87 -7.28 -9.78
N THR A 32 15.31 -6.75 -10.93
CA THR A 32 15.83 -5.38 -11.04
C THR A 32 14.75 -4.35 -10.73
N TYR A 33 13.55 -4.52 -11.27
CA TYR A 33 12.44 -3.60 -10.96
C TYR A 33 12.06 -3.69 -9.48
N MET A 34 11.94 -4.89 -8.91
CA MET A 34 11.74 -5.08 -7.47
C MET A 34 12.79 -4.35 -6.62
N SER A 35 14.07 -4.48 -6.98
CA SER A 35 15.15 -3.74 -6.33
C SER A 35 14.99 -2.23 -6.44
N THR A 36 14.57 -1.70 -7.60
CA THR A 36 14.31 -0.26 -7.75
C THR A 36 13.13 0.22 -6.92
N LEU A 37 12.06 -0.57 -6.79
CA LEU A 37 10.91 -0.23 -5.94
C LEU A 37 11.30 -0.15 -4.47
N GLU A 38 12.02 -1.16 -3.96
CA GLU A 38 12.45 -1.21 -2.55
C GLU A 38 13.49 -0.15 -2.16
N ARG A 39 14.09 0.51 -3.17
CA ARG A 39 15.06 1.59 -3.01
C ARG A 39 14.46 2.96 -3.27
N ASP A 40 13.14 3.05 -3.47
CA ASP A 40 12.43 4.31 -3.72
C ASP A 40 12.89 5.02 -5.00
N LEU A 41 13.37 4.25 -6.00
CA LEU A 41 13.86 4.78 -7.28
C LEU A 41 12.77 4.83 -8.35
N LYS A 42 11.67 4.11 -8.16
CA LYS A 42 10.50 4.07 -9.04
C LYS A 42 9.24 3.87 -8.21
N SER A 43 8.13 4.39 -8.73
CA SER A 43 6.78 4.16 -8.18
C SER A 43 6.03 3.17 -9.08
N PRO A 44 5.39 2.13 -8.52
CA PRO A 44 4.55 1.23 -9.28
C PRO A 44 3.18 1.88 -9.56
N THR A 45 2.50 1.42 -10.62
CA THR A 45 1.07 1.71 -10.79
C THR A 45 0.25 0.93 -9.76
N LEU A 46 -1.04 1.29 -9.58
CA LEU A 46 -1.92 0.57 -8.67
C LEU A 46 -2.10 -0.91 -9.08
N ASN A 47 -2.25 -1.19 -10.38
CA ASN A 47 -2.35 -2.56 -10.89
C ASN A 47 -1.08 -3.36 -10.59
N LYS A 48 0.11 -2.76 -10.83
CA LYS A 48 1.37 -3.41 -10.49
C LYS A 48 1.48 -3.64 -8.98
N LEU A 49 1.02 -2.71 -8.16
CA LEU A 49 0.98 -2.89 -6.71
C LEU A 49 0.12 -4.09 -6.29
N ALA A 50 -1.04 -4.26 -6.93
CA ALA A 50 -1.94 -5.38 -6.67
C ALA A 50 -1.28 -6.73 -6.99
N GLU A 51 -0.68 -6.86 -8.18
CA GLU A 51 0.06 -8.07 -8.58
C GLU A 51 1.20 -8.42 -7.58
N LEU A 52 1.93 -7.42 -7.10
CA LEU A 52 2.98 -7.63 -6.08
C LEU A 52 2.39 -8.09 -4.74
N CYS A 53 1.23 -7.54 -4.37
CA CYS A 53 0.55 -7.88 -3.12
C CYS A 53 -0.03 -9.31 -3.16
N GLU A 54 -0.46 -9.79 -4.32
CA GLU A 54 -0.88 -11.18 -4.52
C GLU A 54 0.25 -12.16 -4.21
N VAL A 55 1.46 -11.92 -4.74
CA VAL A 55 2.64 -12.74 -4.43
C VAL A 55 2.97 -12.73 -2.94
N MET A 56 2.76 -11.60 -2.26
CA MET A 56 2.99 -11.46 -0.81
C MET A 56 1.83 -11.99 0.05
N GLY A 57 0.71 -12.40 -0.55
CA GLY A 57 -0.50 -12.84 0.15
C GLY A 57 -1.06 -11.76 1.09
N ILE A 58 -1.15 -10.50 0.61
CA ILE A 58 -1.76 -9.40 1.34
C ILE A 58 -2.68 -8.57 0.43
N HIS A 59 -3.61 -7.82 1.01
CA HIS A 59 -4.39 -6.85 0.26
C HIS A 59 -3.55 -5.57 0.03
N PRO A 60 -3.68 -4.86 -1.12
CA PRO A 60 -2.93 -3.62 -1.37
C PRO A 60 -3.14 -2.55 -0.30
N LEU A 61 -4.36 -2.46 0.26
CA LEU A 61 -4.65 -1.54 1.35
C LEU A 61 -3.80 -1.84 2.60
N THR A 62 -3.50 -3.10 2.91
CA THR A 62 -2.60 -3.47 4.03
C THR A 62 -1.21 -2.89 3.83
N LEU A 63 -0.68 -2.96 2.60
CA LEU A 63 0.62 -2.40 2.25
C LEU A 63 0.62 -0.87 2.37
N LEU A 64 -0.45 -0.22 1.91
CA LEU A 64 -0.61 1.23 2.02
C LEU A 64 -0.74 1.65 3.50
N THR A 65 -1.53 0.96 4.32
CA THR A 65 -1.60 1.21 5.76
C THR A 65 -0.20 1.16 6.40
N LEU A 66 0.62 0.17 6.07
CA LEU A 66 2.00 0.09 6.56
C LEU A 66 2.88 1.26 6.05
N ALA A 67 2.67 1.73 4.82
CA ALA A 67 3.40 2.86 4.26
C ALA A 67 3.06 4.19 4.96
N TYR A 68 1.80 4.35 5.39
CA TYR A 68 1.30 5.57 6.04
C TYR A 68 1.46 5.56 7.58
N ALA A 69 1.10 4.47 8.24
CA ALA A 69 1.10 4.34 9.70
C ALA A 69 2.42 3.80 10.27
N GLY A 70 3.27 3.20 9.43
CA GLY A 70 4.45 2.47 9.88
C GLY A 70 4.07 1.19 10.62
N ASP A 71 4.90 0.78 11.57
CA ASP A 71 4.76 -0.45 12.36
C ASP A 71 3.94 -0.27 13.66
N SER A 72 3.20 0.83 13.79
CA SER A 72 2.37 1.11 14.97
C SER A 72 0.92 0.66 14.75
N PRO A 73 0.42 -0.34 15.50
CA PRO A 73 -0.99 -0.77 15.42
C PRO A 73 -1.96 0.37 15.74
N HIS A 74 -1.63 1.18 16.76
CA HIS A 74 -2.47 2.32 17.15
C HIS A 74 -2.64 3.33 16.01
N LYS A 75 -1.55 3.70 15.33
CA LYS A 75 -1.63 4.60 14.16
C LYS A 75 -2.37 3.97 12.99
N ALA A 76 -2.26 2.65 12.83
CA ALA A 76 -3.00 1.92 11.80
C ALA A 76 -4.51 1.97 12.09
N ASP A 77 -4.93 1.78 13.33
CA ASP A 77 -6.32 1.86 13.74
C ASP A 77 -6.88 3.28 13.55
N GLU A 78 -6.14 4.31 13.96
CA GLU A 78 -6.50 5.72 13.73
C GLU A 78 -6.67 6.02 12.23
N LEU A 79 -5.71 5.57 11.41
CA LEU A 79 -5.76 5.76 9.96
C LEU A 79 -6.95 5.05 9.33
N LEU A 80 -7.25 3.82 9.73
CA LEU A 80 -8.36 3.06 9.17
C LEU A 80 -9.72 3.63 9.59
N ALA A 81 -9.82 4.15 10.82
CA ALA A 81 -11.00 4.87 11.28
C ALA A 81 -11.22 6.16 10.47
N GLN A 82 -10.15 6.93 10.24
CA GLN A 82 -10.20 8.14 9.41
C GLN A 82 -10.64 7.81 7.97
N VAL A 83 -10.01 6.82 7.33
CA VAL A 83 -10.34 6.40 5.95
C VAL A 83 -11.80 5.95 5.83
N ARG A 84 -12.34 5.27 6.85
CA ARG A 84 -13.76 4.90 6.89
C ARG A 84 -14.68 6.13 6.91
N GLN A 85 -14.40 7.11 7.77
CA GLN A 85 -15.19 8.34 7.86
C GLN A 85 -15.13 9.13 6.55
N GLU A 86 -13.95 9.26 5.95
CA GLU A 86 -13.77 9.94 4.66
C GLU A 86 -14.52 9.21 3.53
N PHE A 87 -14.48 7.87 3.51
CA PHE A 87 -15.20 7.05 2.54
C PHE A 87 -16.72 7.26 2.61
N GLU A 88 -17.29 7.23 3.82
CA GLU A 88 -18.72 7.48 4.05
C GLU A 88 -19.09 8.90 3.61
N ALA A 89 -18.31 9.92 3.99
CA ALA A 89 -18.55 11.30 3.60
C ALA A 89 -18.50 11.54 2.08
N VAL A 90 -17.60 10.86 1.36
CA VAL A 90 -17.53 10.95 -0.10
C VAL A 90 -18.77 10.36 -0.75
N LEU A 91 -19.24 9.19 -0.30
CA LEU A 91 -20.45 8.56 -0.83
C LEU A 91 -21.72 9.36 -0.52
N ASP A 92 -21.81 9.96 0.66
CA ASP A 92 -22.96 10.81 1.04
C ASP A 92 -22.98 12.10 0.20
N SER A 93 -21.83 12.63 -0.19
CA SER A 93 -21.70 13.85 -1.02
C SER A 93 -22.13 13.68 -2.48
N ASP A 94 -22.27 12.44 -2.97
CA ASP A 94 -22.77 12.15 -4.31
C ASP A 94 -24.30 11.99 -4.33
N GLY A 95 -24.92 11.61 -3.22
CA GLY A 95 -26.39 11.50 -3.09
C GLY A 95 -27.15 12.84 -3.08
N GLU A 96 -26.46 13.95 -2.80
CA GLU A 96 -27.04 15.30 -2.86
C GLU A 96 -26.99 15.93 -4.26
N ARG A 97 -26.10 15.44 -5.14
CA ARG A 97 -25.90 15.98 -6.50
C ARG A 97 -26.87 15.43 -7.55
N GLU A 98 -27.58 14.34 -7.26
CA GLU A 98 -28.61 13.77 -8.15
C GLU A 98 -30.02 14.36 -7.94
N LYS A 99 -30.22 15.26 -6.96
CA LYS A 99 -31.54 15.83 -6.61
C LYS A 99 -31.77 17.27 -7.11
N THR A 100 -30.90 17.82 -7.95
CA THR A 100 -31.06 19.16 -8.56
C THR A 100 -31.12 19.05 -10.07
#